data_AF-A0A6N3T8S0-F1
#
_entry.id   AF-A0A6N3T8S0-F1
#
_cell.length_a   1.000
_cell.length_b   1.000
_cell.length_c   1.000
_cell.angle_alpha   90.00
_cell.angle_beta   90.00
_cell.angle_gamma   90.00
#
_symmetry.space_group_name_H-M   'P 1'
#
loop_
_entity.id
_entity.type
_entity.pdbx_description
1 polymer ?
#
loop_
_entity_poly.entity_id
_entity_poly.type
_entity_poly.pdbx_seq_one_letter_code
_entity_poly.pdbx_strand_id
1 'polypeptide(L)'
;MNSQKGCLFIYSGSPIFYDFYNFCYLTTRPFPGHFHELIEQDATGMQPAKEITRILAGNPLYIMSREPALAGENTDVRRILYQKLDTDYHLVFKAPQGDTSLTLYQLNTPAAAIH
;
A
#
# COMPACT_ATOMS: atom_id res chain seq x y z
N MET A 1 3.94 -18.07 -21.23
CA MET A 1 4.67 -16.80 -21.01
C MET A 1 4.21 -16.23 -19.68
N ASN A 2 5.14 -16.03 -18.75
CA ASN A 2 4.90 -15.84 -17.31
C ASN A 2 4.60 -14.35 -17.02
N SER A 3 3.32 -13.99 -16.86
CA SER A 3 2.83 -12.60 -16.76
C SER A 3 2.39 -12.21 -15.34
N GLN A 4 3.01 -12.74 -14.29
CA GLN A 4 2.78 -12.28 -12.91
C GLN A 4 3.58 -11.00 -12.62
N LYS A 5 3.46 -9.96 -13.47
CA LYS A 5 3.90 -8.61 -13.10
C LYS A 5 2.83 -8.02 -12.19
N GLY A 6 2.87 -8.36 -10.89
CA GLY A 6 1.86 -7.91 -9.96
C GLY A 6 1.98 -6.42 -9.64
N CYS A 7 0.91 -5.84 -9.08
CA CYS A 7 0.75 -4.39 -8.90
C CYS A 7 1.46 -3.87 -7.64
N LEU A 8 2.15 -2.73 -7.73
CA LEU A 8 2.59 -1.96 -6.56
C LEU A 8 1.50 -0.97 -6.13
N PHE A 9 1.20 -0.94 -4.83
CA PHE A 9 0.44 0.13 -4.18
C PHE A 9 1.35 0.86 -3.17
N ILE A 10 1.38 2.19 -3.22
CA ILE A 10 2.16 3.02 -2.31
C ILE A 10 1.19 3.72 -1.35
N TYR A 11 1.11 3.22 -0.12
CA TYR A 11 0.33 3.84 0.95
C TYR A 11 1.06 5.04 1.57
N SER A 12 2.37 4.88 1.83
CA SER A 12 3.28 5.94 2.25
C SER A 12 4.64 5.71 1.58
N GLY A 13 5.25 6.77 1.06
CA GLY A 13 6.47 6.68 0.26
C GLY A 13 6.45 7.62 -0.95
N SER A 14 7.49 7.53 -1.80
CA SER A 14 7.61 8.40 -2.98
C SER A 14 6.83 7.83 -4.18
N PRO A 15 5.94 8.59 -4.81
CA PRO A 15 5.23 8.12 -6.01
C PRO A 15 6.14 7.87 -7.21
N ILE A 16 7.41 8.30 -7.18
CA ILE A 16 8.39 8.04 -8.25
C ILE A 16 8.57 6.54 -8.55
N PHE A 17 8.29 5.66 -7.58
CA PHE A 17 8.38 4.21 -7.81
C PHE A 17 7.36 3.70 -8.84
N TYR A 18 6.29 4.43 -9.11
CA TYR A 18 5.35 4.13 -10.19
C TYR A 18 5.96 4.32 -11.58
N ASP A 19 7.03 5.11 -11.73
CA ASP A 19 7.72 5.29 -13.02
C ASP A 19 8.63 4.11 -13.35
N PHE A 20 9.08 3.36 -12.34
CA PHE A 20 10.05 2.26 -12.49
C PHE A 20 9.42 0.87 -12.40
N TYR A 21 8.25 0.74 -11.78
CA TYR A 21 7.56 -0.52 -11.58
C TYR A 21 6.21 -0.53 -12.30
N ASN A 22 5.62 -1.72 -12.50
CA ASN A 22 4.30 -1.79 -13.15
C ASN A 22 3.25 -1.20 -12.19
N PHE A 23 2.88 0.04 -12.48
CA PHE A 23 1.72 0.66 -11.88
C PHE A 23 0.47 0.04 -12.48
N CYS A 24 -0.29 -0.67 -11.66
CA CYS A 24 -1.68 -0.93 -11.97
C CYS A 24 -2.48 0.27 -11.50
N TYR A 25 -3.43 0.73 -12.30
CA TYR A 25 -4.38 1.79 -11.95
C TYR A 25 -5.34 1.30 -10.84
N LEU A 26 -4.81 1.08 -9.63
CA LEU A 26 -5.56 0.61 -8.47
C LEU A 26 -6.47 1.71 -7.92
N THR A 27 -6.13 2.97 -8.18
CA THR A 27 -6.91 4.16 -7.82
C THR A 27 -6.72 5.26 -8.86
N THR A 28 -7.70 6.14 -8.97
CA THR A 28 -7.57 7.38 -9.76
C THR A 28 -6.97 8.54 -8.94
N ARG A 29 -6.61 8.32 -7.68
CA ARG A 29 -5.97 9.30 -6.78
C ARG A 29 -4.62 8.73 -6.31
N PRO A 30 -3.59 8.66 -7.18
CA PRO A 30 -2.37 7.91 -6.90
C PRO A 30 -1.43 8.58 -5.89
N PHE A 31 -1.70 9.84 -5.49
CA PHE A 31 -0.88 10.55 -4.52
C PHE A 31 -1.08 9.97 -3.11
N PRO A 32 -0.03 9.40 -2.48
CA PRO A 32 -0.18 8.68 -1.22
C PRO A 32 -0.71 9.53 -0.05
N GLY A 33 -0.47 10.85 -0.08
CA GLY A 33 -0.93 11.79 0.96
C GLY A 33 -2.44 11.73 1.19
N HIS A 34 -3.24 11.51 0.14
CA HIS A 34 -4.69 11.39 0.26
C HIS A 34 -5.17 10.17 1.05
N PHE A 35 -4.29 9.22 1.33
CA PHE A 35 -4.58 8.05 2.17
C PHE A 35 -4.02 8.21 3.58
N HIS A 36 -2.71 8.45 3.68
CA HIS A 36 -2.03 8.35 4.97
C HIS A 36 -2.08 9.65 5.79
N GLU A 37 -2.29 10.83 5.20
CA GLU A 37 -2.33 12.09 5.96
C GLU A 37 -3.76 12.37 6.45
N LEU A 38 -3.96 12.53 7.75
CA LEU A 38 -5.29 12.80 8.32
C LEU A 38 -5.85 14.14 7.81
N ILE A 39 -4.98 15.14 7.63
CA ILE A 39 -5.37 16.47 7.15
C ILE A 39 -5.92 16.45 5.71
N GLU A 40 -5.60 15.42 4.94
CA GLU A 40 -6.01 15.27 3.52
C GLU A 40 -7.30 14.47 3.34
N GLN A 41 -7.94 14.01 4.43
CA GLN A 41 -9.04 13.04 4.37
C GLN A 41 -10.24 13.46 3.50
N ASP A 42 -10.47 14.77 3.33
CA ASP A 42 -11.57 15.34 2.55
C ASP A 42 -11.11 16.11 1.29
N ALA A 43 -9.81 16.10 0.97
CA ALA A 43 -9.21 16.98 -0.04
C ALA A 43 -9.66 16.69 -1.49
N THR A 44 -10.16 15.47 -1.77
CA THR A 44 -10.47 15.02 -3.13
C THR A 44 -11.91 14.54 -3.32
N GLY A 45 -12.75 14.63 -2.29
CA GLY A 45 -14.08 14.01 -2.25
C GLY A 45 -14.07 12.47 -2.22
N MET A 46 -12.89 11.85 -2.23
CA MET A 46 -12.69 10.42 -1.95
C MET A 46 -12.88 10.16 -0.46
N GLN A 47 -13.46 9.01 -0.09
CA GLN A 47 -13.45 8.53 1.30
C GLN A 47 -12.26 7.57 1.47
N PRO A 48 -11.16 7.97 2.14
CA PRO A 48 -9.92 7.20 2.15
C PRO A 48 -10.09 5.76 2.66
N ALA A 49 -10.89 5.57 3.71
CA ALA A 49 -11.19 4.25 4.27
C ALA A 49 -11.90 3.33 3.25
N LYS A 50 -12.85 3.86 2.46
CA LYS A 50 -13.53 3.07 1.43
C LYS A 50 -12.61 2.75 0.26
N GLU A 51 -11.80 3.71 -0.16
CA GLU A 51 -10.89 3.51 -1.28
C GLU A 51 -9.79 2.51 -0.92
N ILE A 52 -9.19 2.60 0.27
CA ILE A 52 -8.17 1.62 0.67
C ILE A 52 -8.75 0.21 0.74
N THR A 53 -9.98 0.02 1.26
CA THR A 53 -10.65 -1.27 1.23
C THR A 53 -10.83 -1.78 -0.21
N ARG A 54 -11.22 -0.92 -1.16
CA ARG A 54 -11.36 -1.28 -2.57
C ARG A 54 -10.02 -1.68 -3.20
N ILE A 55 -8.94 -0.95 -2.91
CA ILE A 55 -7.59 -1.25 -3.39
C ILE A 55 -7.13 -2.61 -2.85
N LEU A 56 -7.27 -2.84 -1.54
CA LEU A 56 -6.85 -4.08 -0.88
C LEU A 56 -7.63 -5.31 -1.34
N ALA A 57 -8.91 -5.14 -1.74
CA ALA A 57 -9.69 -6.20 -2.36
C ALA A 57 -9.13 -6.66 -3.71
N GLY A 58 -8.37 -5.81 -4.40
CA GLY A 58 -7.63 -6.16 -5.62
C GLY A 58 -6.34 -6.94 -5.39
N ASN A 59 -5.97 -7.21 -4.12
CA ASN A 59 -4.75 -7.89 -3.70
C ASN A 59 -3.49 -7.43 -4.47
N PRO A 60 -3.04 -6.16 -4.29
CA PRO A 60 -1.79 -5.70 -4.88
C PRO A 60 -0.65 -6.65 -4.51
N LEU A 61 0.24 -6.96 -5.45
CA LEU A 61 1.36 -7.87 -5.19
C LEU A 61 2.32 -7.26 -4.18
N TYR A 62 2.55 -5.95 -4.27
CA TYR A 62 3.42 -5.22 -3.37
C TYR A 62 2.68 -4.05 -2.74
N ILE A 63 2.87 -3.85 -1.44
CA ILE A 63 2.42 -2.67 -0.72
C ILE A 63 3.60 -2.00 -0.03
N MET A 64 3.81 -0.72 -0.33
CA MET A 64 4.83 0.12 0.28
C MET A 64 4.22 0.97 1.40
N SER A 65 4.88 1.00 2.56
CA SER A 65 4.49 1.77 3.75
C SER A 65 5.73 2.34 4.45
N ARG A 66 5.50 2.97 5.62
CA ARG A 66 6.55 3.40 6.56
C ARG A 66 6.28 2.89 7.97
N GLU A 67 7.38 2.65 8.69
CA GLU A 67 7.39 2.29 10.12
C GLU A 67 8.35 3.16 10.94
N PRO A 68 7.97 3.63 12.15
CA PRO A 68 6.63 3.53 12.75
C PRO A 68 5.61 4.43 12.01
N ALA A 69 4.39 4.48 12.53
CA ALA A 69 3.38 5.43 12.07
C ALA A 69 3.90 6.87 12.13
N LEU A 70 3.54 7.68 11.14
CA LEU A 70 3.88 9.11 11.11
C LEU A 70 2.98 9.91 12.06
N ALA A 71 3.50 11.01 12.59
CA ALA A 71 2.67 11.99 13.28
C ALA A 71 1.65 12.58 12.30
N GLY A 72 0.36 12.60 12.68
CA GLY A 72 -0.71 13.05 11.79
C GLY A 72 -1.22 11.99 10.81
N GLU A 73 -0.74 10.75 10.91
CA GLU A 73 -1.22 9.67 10.05
C GLU A 73 -2.71 9.35 10.30
N ASN A 74 -3.45 9.09 9.24
CA ASN A 74 -4.83 8.67 9.29
C ASN A 74 -4.94 7.26 9.88
N THR A 75 -5.22 7.19 11.19
CA THR A 75 -5.18 5.95 11.97
C THR A 75 -6.25 4.94 11.55
N ASP A 76 -7.39 5.39 11.02
CA ASP A 76 -8.43 4.50 10.50
C ASP A 76 -8.00 3.79 9.22
N VAL A 77 -7.41 4.55 8.28
CA VAL A 77 -6.86 4.00 7.04
C VAL A 77 -5.68 3.08 7.36
N ARG A 78 -4.79 3.49 8.27
CA ARG A 78 -3.68 2.66 8.74
C ARG A 78 -4.19 1.35 9.33
N ARG A 79 -5.16 1.38 10.23
CA ARG A 79 -5.72 0.16 10.83
C ARG A 79 -6.24 -0.81 9.77
N ILE A 80 -6.98 -0.33 8.77
CA ILE A 80 -7.48 -1.20 7.67
C ILE A 80 -6.32 -1.81 6.89
N LEU A 81 -5.31 -1.03 6.56
CA LEU A 81 -4.11 -1.52 5.87
C LEU A 81 -3.41 -2.62 6.67
N TYR A 82 -3.08 -2.34 7.93
CA TYR A 82 -2.26 -3.22 8.74
C TYR A 82 -2.97 -4.52 9.09
N GLN A 83 -4.29 -4.51 9.27
CA GLN A 83 -5.08 -5.73 9.39
C GLN A 83 -4.91 -6.66 8.18
N LYS A 84 -4.89 -6.10 6.95
CA LYS A 84 -4.66 -6.87 5.72
C LYS A 84 -3.21 -7.33 5.61
N LEU A 85 -2.25 -6.47 5.94
CA LEU A 85 -0.83 -6.82 5.90
C LEU A 85 -0.49 -7.98 6.85
N ASP A 86 -1.01 -7.94 8.07
CA ASP A 86 -0.76 -8.97 9.09
C ASP A 86 -1.36 -10.34 8.72
N THR A 87 -2.42 -10.35 7.90
CA THR A 87 -3.13 -11.58 7.51
C THR A 87 -2.58 -12.18 6.22
N ASP A 88 -2.38 -11.34 5.20
CA ASP A 88 -2.21 -11.80 3.82
C ASP A 88 -0.86 -11.45 3.20
N TYR A 89 0.01 -10.75 3.91
CA TYR A 89 1.31 -10.29 3.39
C TYR A 89 2.46 -10.66 4.32
N HIS A 90 3.68 -10.61 3.79
CA HIS A 90 4.91 -10.68 4.59
C HIS A 90 5.87 -9.56 4.19
N LEU A 91 6.66 -9.09 5.16
CA LEU A 91 7.67 -8.05 4.94
C LEU A 91 8.83 -8.62 4.12
N VAL A 92 9.14 -8.01 2.98
CA VAL A 92 10.24 -8.42 2.08
C VAL A 92 11.38 -7.42 2.04
N PHE A 93 11.14 -6.18 2.44
CA PHE A 93 12.18 -5.15 2.50
C PHE A 93 11.91 -4.14 3.61
N LYS A 94 12.98 -3.70 4.28
CA LYS A 94 12.96 -2.61 5.25
C LYS A 94 14.26 -1.83 5.14
N ALA A 95 14.18 -0.52 4.92
CA ALA A 95 15.35 0.35 4.89
C ALA A 95 15.12 1.61 5.74
N PRO A 96 16.09 2.01 6.57
CA PRO A 96 16.01 3.25 7.33
C PRO A 96 15.84 4.49 6.43
N GLN A 97 15.02 5.42 6.87
CA GLN A 97 14.79 6.73 6.26
C GLN A 97 14.49 7.75 7.37
N GLY A 98 15.55 8.41 7.87
CA GLY A 98 15.47 9.27 9.05
C GLY A 98 15.01 8.48 10.28
N ASP A 99 13.99 8.98 10.97
CA ASP A 99 13.40 8.36 12.16
C ASP A 99 12.39 7.24 11.82
N THR A 100 12.21 6.95 10.54
CA THR A 100 11.32 5.90 10.06
C THR A 100 12.08 4.89 9.19
N SER A 101 11.40 3.85 8.74
CA SER A 101 11.86 2.89 7.77
C SER A 101 10.85 2.79 6.65
N LEU A 102 11.29 2.86 5.40
CA LEU A 102 10.49 2.43 4.27
C LEU A 102 10.34 0.92 4.33
N THR A 103 9.12 0.42 4.22
CA THR A 103 8.81 -1.01 4.23
C THR A 103 8.12 -1.43 2.94
N LEU A 104 8.43 -2.63 2.47
CA LEU A 104 7.76 -3.27 1.35
C LEU A 104 7.23 -4.64 1.80
N TYR A 105 5.93 -4.83 1.60
CA TYR A 105 5.24 -6.07 1.88
C TYR A 105 4.88 -6.75 0.56
N GLN A 106 4.99 -8.07 0.52
CA GLN A 106 4.59 -8.88 -0.63
C GLN A 106 3.39 -9.75 -0.25
N LEU A 107 2.41 -9.84 -1.16
CA LEU A 107 1.26 -10.72 -1.00
C LEU A 107 1.73 -12.17 -0.83
N ASN A 108 1.19 -12.86 0.16
CA ASN A 108 1.41 -14.29 0.34
C ASN A 108 0.84 -15.02 -0.87
N THR A 109 1.69 -15.63 -1.68
CA THR A 109 1.22 -16.48 -2.78
C THR A 109 0.44 -17.64 -2.17
N PRO A 110 -0.81 -17.91 -2.58
CA PRO A 110 -1.41 -19.19 -2.23
C PRO A 110 -0.50 -20.29 -2.76
N ALA A 111 -0.23 -21.32 -1.94
CA ALA A 111 0.43 -22.53 -2.43
C ALA A 111 -0.28 -22.94 -3.73
N ALA A 112 0.47 -23.03 -4.83
CA ALA A 112 -0.09 -23.32 -6.14
C ALA A 112 -1.04 -24.52 -6.00
N ALA A 113 -2.31 -24.34 -6.36
CA ALA A 113 -3.24 -25.45 -6.44
C ALA A 113 -2.64 -26.47 -7.40
N ILE A 114 -2.23 -27.61 -6.84
CA ILE A 114 -1.76 -28.75 -7.62
C ILE A 114 -3.01 -29.27 -8.35
N HIS A 115 -3.07 -29.05 -9.66
CA HIS A 115 -4.00 -29.70 -10.57
C HIS A 115 -3.19 -30.42 -11.64
#